data_AF-A0A9D7XTM0-F1
#
_entry.id   AF-A0A9D7XTM0-F1
#
_cell.length_a   1.000
_cell.length_b   1.000
_cell.length_c   1.000
_cell.angle_alpha   90.00
_cell.angle_beta   90.00
_cell.angle_gamma   90.00
#
_symmetry.space_group_name_H-M   'P 1'
#
loop_
_entity.id
_entity.type
_entity.pdbx_description
1 polymer ?
#
loop_
_entity_poly.entity_id
_entity_poly.type
_entity_poly.pdbx_seq_one_letter_code
_entity_poly.pdbx_strand_id
1 'polypeptide(L)'
;MPRTLNRHSVLRGNDPAVVNGSVMRGQRVFCSDRGQRRGCGKTFPLFFAGVLPRHTFPASLLWALLRALLDGKAIRAAAETLACRFRWRRLTALSGVCDADWMACEAGLPRAATATPSRTDPLLQTLSHLQTLFPHNSCALTTYQRHFQQALFG
;
A
#
# COMPACT_ATOMS: atom_id res chain seq x y z
N MET A 1 -26.06 -6.46 -20.44
CA MET A 1 -25.59 -6.21 -19.06
C MET A 1 -25.41 -4.71 -18.86
N PRO A 2 -26.22 -4.03 -18.04
CA PRO A 2 -26.09 -2.60 -17.86
C PRO A 2 -24.84 -2.32 -17.01
N ARG A 3 -23.79 -1.75 -17.64
CA ARG A 3 -22.58 -1.32 -16.95
C ARG A 3 -22.95 -0.17 -16.01
N THR A 4 -23.19 -0.50 -14.74
CA THR A 4 -23.48 0.46 -13.67
C THR A 4 -22.25 1.28 -13.28
N LEU A 5 -21.05 0.91 -13.70
CA LEU A 5 -19.81 1.59 -13.36
C LEU A 5 -19.25 2.40 -14.54
N ASN A 6 -19.23 3.72 -14.37
CA ASN A 6 -18.66 4.66 -15.35
C ASN A 6 -17.29 5.13 -14.88
N ARG A 7 -16.33 5.20 -15.80
CA ARG A 7 -15.07 5.93 -15.55
C ARG A 7 -15.40 7.41 -15.40
N HIS A 8 -15.06 7.99 -14.24
CA HIS A 8 -15.38 9.38 -13.94
C HIS A 8 -14.16 10.29 -14.16
N SER A 9 -13.05 10.03 -13.46
CA SER A 9 -11.83 10.83 -13.60
C SER A 9 -10.60 10.05 -13.14
N VAL A 10 -9.42 10.48 -13.57
CA VAL A 10 -8.16 9.83 -13.20
C VAL A 10 -7.70 10.32 -11.83
N LEU A 11 -7.20 9.42 -10.98
CA LEU A 11 -6.49 9.77 -9.75
C LEU A 11 -5.02 10.01 -10.07
N ARG A 12 -4.53 11.20 -9.75
CA ARG A 12 -3.12 11.57 -9.90
C ARG A 12 -2.50 11.83 -8.53
N GLY A 13 -1.19 11.69 -8.45
CA GLY A 13 -0.41 12.19 -7.32
C GLY A 13 1.04 12.44 -7.74
N ASN A 14 1.85 12.85 -6.76
CA ASN A 14 3.22 13.23 -7.03
C ASN A 14 4.04 12.02 -7.49
N ASP A 15 4.82 12.22 -8.55
CA ASP A 15 5.83 11.28 -9.00
C ASP A 15 7.12 11.49 -8.18
N PRO A 16 7.59 10.50 -7.41
CA PRO A 16 8.85 10.64 -6.67
C PRO A 16 10.09 10.65 -7.56
N ALA A 17 10.02 10.15 -8.80
CA ALA A 17 11.14 10.10 -9.71
C ALA A 17 11.41 11.44 -10.40
N VAL A 18 10.35 12.25 -10.59
CA VAL A 18 10.38 13.49 -11.39
C VAL A 18 10.02 14.69 -10.52
N VAL A 19 10.90 15.71 -10.48
CA VAL A 19 10.63 16.97 -9.75
C VAL A 19 9.38 17.63 -10.32
N ASN A 20 8.41 17.96 -9.46
CA ASN A 20 7.08 18.47 -9.84
C ASN A 20 6.30 17.56 -10.81
N GLY A 21 6.70 16.28 -10.92
CA GLY A 21 6.04 15.31 -11.77
C GLY A 21 4.73 14.82 -11.17
N SER A 22 3.80 14.44 -12.05
CA SER A 22 2.53 13.83 -11.67
C SER A 22 2.36 12.49 -12.36
N VAL A 23 2.12 11.44 -11.56
CA VAL A 23 1.87 10.09 -12.04
C VAL A 23 0.42 9.70 -11.82
N MET A 24 -0.10 8.85 -12.71
CA MET A 24 -1.40 8.22 -12.53
C MET A 24 -1.32 7.20 -11.39
N ARG A 25 -2.22 7.33 -10.42
CA ARG A 25 -2.29 6.48 -9.23
C ARG A 25 -3.53 5.58 -9.21
N GLY A 26 -4.48 5.84 -10.10
CA GLY A 26 -5.71 5.07 -10.18
C GLY A 26 -6.82 5.78 -10.95
N GLN A 27 -8.05 5.36 -10.71
CA GLN A 27 -9.24 5.80 -11.41
C GLN A 27 -10.39 6.01 -10.42
N ARG A 28 -11.08 7.15 -10.49
CA ARG A 28 -12.40 7.32 -9.89
C ARG A 28 -13.45 6.69 -10.77
N VAL A 29 -14.29 5.89 -10.15
CA VAL A 29 -15.42 5.22 -10.80
C VAL A 29 -16.70 5.71 -10.16
N PHE A 30 -17.68 6.04 -10.99
CA PHE A 30 -19.01 6.46 -10.58
C PHE A 30 -20.00 5.32 -10.81
N CYS A 31 -20.65 4.88 -9.74
CA CYS A 31 -21.76 3.93 -9.81
C CYS A 31 -23.04 4.66 -10.20
N SER A 32 -23.41 4.56 -11.47
CA SER A 32 -24.46 5.32 -12.14
C SER A 32 -25.86 4.82 -11.78
N ASP A 33 -26.62 5.69 -11.14
CA ASP A 33 -28.07 5.60 -10.86
C ASP A 33 -28.93 6.34 -11.90
N ARG A 34 -28.28 6.96 -12.90
CA ARG A 34 -28.94 7.74 -13.97
C ARG A 34 -29.56 6.85 -15.03
N GLY A 35 -30.68 7.30 -15.62
CA GLY A 35 -31.28 6.68 -16.81
C GLY A 35 -31.74 5.24 -16.57
N GLN A 36 -32.55 5.01 -15.53
CA GLN A 36 -33.08 3.70 -15.14
C GLN A 36 -32.00 2.65 -14.76
N ARG A 37 -30.76 3.08 -14.49
CA ARG A 37 -29.69 2.19 -14.01
C ARG A 37 -29.82 1.97 -12.51
N ARG A 38 -29.54 0.75 -12.05
CA ARG A 38 -29.59 0.35 -10.62
C ARG A 38 -28.30 0.65 -9.84
N GLY A 39 -27.51 1.65 -10.25
CA GLY A 39 -26.32 2.03 -9.48
C GLY A 39 -26.69 2.77 -8.20
N CYS A 40 -25.69 3.03 -7.35
CA CYS A 40 -25.91 3.64 -6.04
C CYS A 40 -25.65 5.16 -5.99
N GLY A 41 -25.33 5.80 -7.11
CA GLY A 41 -25.05 7.24 -7.18
C GLY A 41 -23.73 7.66 -6.51
N LYS A 42 -22.86 6.70 -6.11
CA LYS A 42 -21.61 6.99 -5.39
C LYS A 42 -20.40 6.98 -6.32
N THR A 43 -19.46 7.88 -6.05
CA THR A 43 -18.12 7.86 -6.65
C THR A 43 -17.13 7.26 -5.64
N PHE A 44 -16.32 6.31 -6.08
CA PHE A 44 -15.26 5.73 -5.25
C PHE A 44 -13.94 5.63 -6.00
N PRO A 45 -12.81 5.72 -5.30
CA PRO A 45 -11.48 5.58 -5.88
C PRO A 45 -11.10 4.10 -6.05
N LEU A 46 -10.51 3.77 -7.19
CA LEU A 46 -9.77 2.53 -7.41
C LEU A 46 -8.29 2.89 -7.58
N PHE A 47 -7.41 2.28 -6.81
CA PHE A 47 -5.97 2.51 -6.87
C PHE A 47 -5.25 1.38 -7.59
N PHE A 48 -4.16 1.68 -8.28
CA PHE A 48 -3.31 0.64 -8.83
C PHE A 48 -2.56 -0.10 -7.72
N ALA A 49 -2.27 -1.38 -7.93
CA ALA A 49 -1.35 -2.10 -7.07
C ALA A 49 0.02 -1.41 -7.06
N GLY A 50 0.61 -1.28 -5.88
CA GLY A 50 1.82 -0.49 -5.64
C GLY A 50 1.54 0.94 -5.19
N VAL A 51 0.29 1.41 -5.29
CA VAL A 51 -0.14 2.70 -4.75
C VAL A 51 -0.67 2.52 -3.34
N LEU A 52 -0.14 3.31 -2.42
CA LEU A 52 -0.65 3.45 -1.07
C LEU A 52 -1.57 4.68 -1.02
N PRO A 53 -2.87 4.53 -0.72
CA PRO A 53 -3.77 5.66 -0.52
C PRO A 53 -3.22 6.59 0.56
N ARG A 54 -3.45 7.91 0.46
CA ARG A 54 -3.01 8.94 1.43
C ARG A 54 -1.48 9.10 1.61
N HIS A 55 -0.66 8.22 1.05
CA HIS A 55 0.79 8.26 1.14
C HIS A 55 1.44 8.73 -0.17
N THR A 56 2.52 9.49 -0.11
CA THR A 56 3.21 9.94 -1.33
C THR A 56 4.07 8.84 -1.95
N PHE A 57 4.66 7.97 -1.14
CA PHE A 57 5.60 6.94 -1.58
C PHE A 57 4.89 5.70 -2.15
N PRO A 58 5.54 4.97 -3.07
CA PRO A 58 5.05 3.70 -3.59
C PRO A 58 5.25 2.57 -2.57
N ALA A 59 4.47 1.50 -2.70
CA ALA A 59 4.57 0.32 -1.84
C ALA A 59 5.93 -0.38 -1.94
N SER A 60 6.61 -0.29 -3.10
CA SER A 60 7.95 -0.83 -3.30
C SER A 60 8.99 -0.16 -2.41
N LEU A 61 8.92 1.18 -2.27
CA LEU A 61 9.83 1.94 -1.42
C LEU A 61 9.58 1.64 0.06
N LEU A 62 8.31 1.59 0.45
CA LEU A 62 7.96 1.20 1.82
C LEU A 62 8.45 -0.21 2.13
N TRP A 63 8.22 -1.17 1.22
CA TRP A 63 8.70 -2.54 1.40
C TRP A 63 10.22 -2.60 1.54
N ALA A 64 10.96 -1.87 0.71
CA ALA A 64 12.41 -1.82 0.80
C ALA A 64 12.90 -1.22 2.13
N LEU A 65 12.21 -0.18 2.63
CA LEU A 65 12.48 0.41 3.94
C LEU A 65 12.24 -0.59 5.06
N LEU A 66 11.08 -1.27 5.06
CA LEU A 66 10.72 -2.27 6.06
C LEU A 66 11.71 -3.44 6.10
N ARG A 67 12.20 -3.89 4.93
CA ARG A 67 13.28 -4.90 4.87
C ARG A 67 14.60 -4.39 5.45
N ALA A 68 14.98 -3.15 5.15
CA ALA A 68 16.20 -2.57 5.73
C ALA A 68 16.11 -2.44 7.25
N LEU A 69 14.92 -2.12 7.79
CA LEU A 69 14.67 -2.09 9.23
C LEU A 69 14.73 -3.51 9.85
N LEU A 70 14.20 -4.52 9.15
CA LEU A 70 14.33 -5.93 9.54
C LEU A 70 15.79 -6.38 9.64
N ASP A 71 16.63 -5.89 8.73
CA ASP A 71 18.08 -6.15 8.73
C ASP A 71 18.82 -5.37 9.85
N GLY A 72 18.08 -4.71 10.75
CA GLY A 72 18.63 -3.98 11.90
C GLY A 72 19.19 -2.59 11.55
N LYS A 73 18.97 -2.08 10.33
CA LYS A 73 19.43 -0.74 9.98
C LYS A 73 18.58 0.31 10.68
N ALA A 74 19.22 1.38 11.15
CA ALA A 74 18.49 2.57 11.58
C ALA A 74 17.71 3.18 10.41
N ILE A 75 16.53 3.76 10.69
CA ILE A 75 15.65 4.34 9.66
C ILE A 75 16.35 5.40 8.79
N ARG A 76 17.32 6.12 9.35
CA ARG A 76 18.18 7.07 8.61
C ARG A 76 19.08 6.38 7.60
N ALA A 77 19.84 5.39 8.05
CA ALA A 77 20.75 4.62 7.20
C ALA A 77 19.97 3.87 6.10
N ALA A 78 18.79 3.34 6.43
CA ALA A 78 17.89 2.72 5.47
C ALA A 78 17.39 3.72 4.40
N ALA A 79 16.95 4.92 4.82
CA ALA A 79 16.51 5.95 3.90
C ALA A 79 17.62 6.47 2.98
N GLU A 80 18.83 6.65 3.51
CA GLU A 80 20.02 7.04 2.73
C GLU A 80 20.37 5.96 1.70
N THR A 81 20.36 4.68 2.10
CA THR A 81 20.60 3.54 1.19
C THR A 81 19.59 3.50 0.03
N LEU A 82 18.33 3.84 0.31
CA LEU A 82 17.26 3.84 -0.69
C LEU A 82 17.23 5.11 -1.56
N ALA A 83 18.24 5.98 -1.43
CA ALA A 83 18.31 7.29 -2.09
C ALA A 83 16.99 8.06 -1.95
N CYS A 84 16.40 7.96 -0.76
CA CYS A 84 15.04 8.39 -0.52
C CYS A 84 14.97 9.92 -0.57
N ARG A 85 14.52 10.48 -1.70
CA ARG A 85 14.41 11.95 -1.91
C ARG A 85 13.35 12.62 -1.02
N PHE A 86 12.71 11.87 -0.14
CA PHE A 86 11.68 12.39 0.76
C PHE A 86 12.31 13.09 1.96
N ARG A 87 11.72 14.21 2.38
CA ARG A 87 12.12 14.92 3.60
C ARG A 87 12.05 13.96 4.79
N TRP A 88 13.07 13.99 5.65
CA TRP A 88 13.21 13.16 6.86
C TRP A 88 11.93 13.03 7.69
N ARG A 89 11.20 14.14 7.91
CA ARG A 89 9.91 14.14 8.63
C ARG A 89 8.85 13.20 8.05
N ARG A 90 8.83 12.99 6.72
CA ARG A 90 7.90 12.06 6.07
C ARG A 90 8.30 10.60 6.27
N LEU A 91 9.58 10.33 6.50
CA LEU A 91 10.12 8.99 6.77
C LEU A 91 9.89 8.57 8.22
N THR A 92 9.96 9.51 9.18
CA THR A 92 9.63 9.21 10.58
C THR A 92 8.12 9.16 10.82
N ALA A 93 7.31 9.91 10.07
CA ALA A 93 5.85 9.74 10.11
C ALA A 93 5.42 8.35 9.62
N LEU A 94 6.23 7.77 8.73
CA LEU A 94 6.04 6.46 8.14
C LEU A 94 6.09 5.34 9.19
N SER A 95 6.99 5.42 10.17
CA SER A 95 7.06 4.43 11.25
C SER A 95 5.84 4.48 12.16
N GLY A 96 5.32 5.67 12.49
CA GLY A 96 4.11 5.80 13.33
C GLY A 96 2.80 5.40 12.65
N VAL A 97 2.72 5.52 11.32
CA VAL A 97 1.56 5.02 10.54
C VAL A 97 1.56 3.49 10.46
N CYS A 98 2.76 2.88 10.48
CA CYS A 98 2.87 1.43 10.42
C CYS A 98 2.28 0.72 11.64
N ASP A 99 2.04 1.38 12.77
CA ASP A 99 1.48 0.70 13.95
C ASP A 99 -0.05 0.55 13.89
N ALA A 100 -0.77 1.59 13.45
CA ALA A 100 -2.24 1.61 13.49
C ALA A 100 -2.90 0.86 12.32
N ASP A 101 -2.39 1.04 11.11
CA ASP A 101 -2.97 0.43 9.90
C ASP A 101 -2.59 -1.07 9.77
N TRP A 102 -1.55 -1.50 10.49
CA TRP A 102 -1.03 -2.86 10.42
C TRP A 102 -1.89 -3.87 11.17
N MET A 103 -2.52 -3.47 12.28
CA MET A 103 -3.51 -4.31 12.97
C MET A 103 -4.70 -4.66 12.07
N ALA A 104 -5.08 -3.77 11.15
CA ALA A 104 -6.14 -4.06 10.18
C ALA A 104 -5.70 -5.09 9.11
N CYS A 105 -4.41 -5.13 8.79
CA CYS A 105 -3.85 -6.12 7.86
C CYS A 105 -3.74 -7.51 8.50
N GLU A 106 -3.36 -7.58 9.77
CA GLU A 106 -3.33 -8.84 10.53
C GLU A 106 -4.71 -9.49 10.64
N ALA A 107 -5.81 -8.73 10.67
CA ALA A 107 -7.16 -9.28 10.68
C ALA A 107 -7.54 -10.01 9.36
N GLY A 108 -6.89 -9.68 8.23
CA GLY A 108 -7.12 -10.30 6.92
C GLY A 108 -6.19 -11.47 6.58
N LEU A 109 -5.01 -11.52 7.18
CA LEU A 109 -4.01 -12.58 7.06
C LEU A 109 -4.31 -13.95 7.73
N PRO A 110 -5.24 -14.15 8.70
CA PRO A 110 -5.24 -15.36 9.54
C PRO A 110 -5.63 -16.68 8.87
N ARG A 111 -5.91 -16.69 7.56
CA ARG A 111 -6.28 -17.93 6.84
C ARG A 111 -5.21 -18.46 5.89
N ALA A 112 -4.14 -17.71 5.63
CA ALA A 112 -3.18 -18.07 4.58
C ALA A 112 -1.90 -18.76 5.09
N ALA A 113 -1.49 -18.57 6.36
CA ALA A 113 -0.36 -19.30 6.93
C ALA A 113 -0.39 -19.36 8.46
N THR A 114 0.11 -20.44 9.03
CA THR A 114 0.39 -20.60 10.47
C THR A 114 1.53 -19.67 10.85
N ALA A 115 1.23 -18.55 11.50
CA ALA A 115 2.25 -17.64 12.02
C ALA A 115 2.98 -18.31 13.20
N THR A 116 4.31 -18.38 13.15
CA THR A 116 5.13 -18.85 14.28
C THR A 116 5.12 -17.78 15.38
N PRO A 117 4.59 -18.08 16.58
CA PRO A 117 4.48 -17.11 17.66
C PRO A 117 5.82 -17.00 18.37
N SER A 118 6.73 -16.14 17.92
CA SER A 118 8.07 -16.09 18.54
C SER A 118 8.78 -14.74 18.49
N ARG A 119 8.16 -13.64 18.04
CA ARG A 119 8.83 -12.34 17.95
C ARG A 119 8.06 -11.28 18.71
N THR A 120 8.74 -10.59 19.61
CA THR A 120 8.21 -9.56 20.51
C THR A 120 7.68 -8.32 19.79
N ASP A 121 7.94 -8.20 18.48
CA ASP A 121 7.56 -7.06 17.65
C ASP A 121 6.56 -7.53 16.55
N PRO A 122 5.29 -7.10 16.62
CA PRO A 122 4.23 -7.42 15.65
C PRO A 122 4.56 -7.03 14.20
N LEU A 123 5.32 -5.94 14.00
CA LEU A 123 5.72 -5.50 12.66
C LEU A 123 6.67 -6.51 12.02
N LEU A 124 7.62 -7.03 12.80
CA LEU A 124 8.59 -7.99 12.29
C LEU A 124 7.95 -9.35 12.01
N GLN A 125 6.97 -9.76 12.81
CA GLN A 125 6.22 -10.99 12.61
C GLN A 125 5.47 -10.96 11.27
N THR A 126 4.71 -9.89 11.00
CA THR A 126 3.91 -9.82 9.79
C THR A 126 4.75 -9.55 8.54
N LEU A 127 5.89 -8.87 8.65
CA LEU A 127 6.84 -8.81 7.52
C LEU A 127 7.39 -10.19 7.16
N SER A 128 7.75 -10.99 8.16
CA SER A 128 8.20 -12.38 7.96
C SER A 128 7.09 -13.21 7.32
N HIS A 129 5.85 -13.02 7.77
CA HIS A 129 4.68 -13.69 7.20
C HIS A 129 4.44 -13.31 5.73
N LEU A 130 4.55 -12.03 5.38
CA LEU A 130 4.43 -11.55 4.00
C LEU A 130 5.55 -12.08 3.11
N GLN A 131 6.77 -12.27 3.64
CA GLN A 131 7.87 -12.93 2.91
C GLN A 131 7.55 -14.41 2.65
N THR A 132 7.00 -15.12 3.62
CA THR A 132 6.60 -16.53 3.47
C THR A 132 5.44 -16.70 2.48
N LEU A 133 4.45 -15.80 2.50
CA LEU A 133 3.31 -15.84 1.58
C LEU A 133 3.70 -15.49 0.14
N PHE A 134 4.70 -14.62 -0.04
CA PHE A 134 5.08 -14.09 -1.36
C PHE A 134 6.60 -14.19 -1.62
N PRO A 135 7.20 -15.39 -1.57
CA PRO A 135 8.66 -15.58 -1.54
C PRO A 135 9.37 -15.14 -2.83
N HIS A 136 8.69 -15.20 -3.96
CA HIS A 136 9.27 -14.89 -5.29
C HIS A 136 8.99 -13.46 -5.76
N ASN A 137 8.33 -12.62 -4.95
CA ASN A 137 7.94 -11.27 -5.37
C ASN A 137 8.90 -10.21 -4.83
N SER A 138 9.29 -9.27 -5.69
CA SER A 138 10.17 -8.15 -5.32
C SER A 138 9.54 -7.18 -4.30
N CYS A 139 8.20 -7.10 -4.29
CA CYS A 139 7.43 -6.30 -3.34
C CYS A 139 6.21 -7.09 -2.84
N ALA A 140 6.29 -7.60 -1.61
CA ALA A 140 5.20 -8.34 -0.99
C ALA A 140 3.95 -7.46 -0.80
N LEU A 141 4.11 -6.16 -0.54
CA LEU A 141 2.97 -5.24 -0.36
C LEU A 141 2.15 -5.08 -1.65
N THR A 142 2.81 -4.91 -2.79
CA THR A 142 2.12 -4.83 -4.09
C THR A 142 1.40 -6.14 -4.40
N THR A 143 2.03 -7.27 -4.03
CA THR A 143 1.46 -8.60 -4.23
C THR A 143 0.25 -8.84 -3.35
N TYR A 144 0.32 -8.45 -2.08
CA TYR A 144 -0.80 -8.43 -1.14
C TYR A 144 -1.98 -7.64 -1.70
N GLN A 145 -1.73 -6.41 -2.17
CA GLN A 145 -2.77 -5.56 -2.75
C GLN A 145 -3.45 -6.20 -3.95
N ARG A 146 -2.70 -6.91 -4.80
CA ARG A 146 -3.25 -7.66 -5.94
C ARG A 146 -4.01 -8.90 -5.51
N HIS A 147 -3.50 -9.63 -4.53
CA HIS A 147 -4.11 -10.89 -4.09
C HIS A 147 -5.43 -10.64 -3.36
N PHE A 148 -5.44 -9.72 -2.41
CA PHE A 148 -6.61 -9.44 -1.57
C PHE A 148 -7.49 -8.29 -2.09
N GLN A 149 -7.07 -7.57 -3.13
CA GLN A 149 -7.78 -6.40 -3.69
C GLN A 149 -8.03 -5.31 -2.63
N GLN A 150 -7.10 -5.16 -1.68
CA GLN A 150 -7.18 -4.23 -0.54
C GLN A 150 -5.90 -3.41 -0.42
N ALA A 151 -6.01 -2.18 0.08
CA ALA A 151 -4.84 -1.38 0.44
C ALA A 151 -4.33 -1.77 1.84
N LEU A 152 -3.01 -1.83 2.03
CA LEU A 152 -2.38 -2.14 3.32
C LEU A 152 -2.43 -0.95 4.32
N PHE A 153 -2.72 0.27 3.85
CA PHE A 153 -2.69 1.53 4.63
C PHE A 153 -3.87 2.47 4.24
N GLY A 154 -5.06 1.88 4.06
CA GLY A 154 -6.23 2.47 3.38
C GLY A 154 -7.28 3.08 4.29
#